data_AF-A0A819F3U4-F1
#
_entry.id   AF-A0A819F3U4-F1
#
_cell.length_a   1.000
_cell.length_b   1.000
_cell.length_c   1.000
_cell.angle_alpha   90.00
_cell.angle_beta   90.00
_cell.angle_gamma   90.00
#
_symmetry.space_group_name_H-M   'P 1'
#
loop_
_entity.id
_entity.type
_entity.pdbx_description
1 polymer ?
#
loop_
_entity_poly.entity_id
_entity_poly.type
_entity_poly.pdbx_seq_one_letter_code
_entity_poly.pdbx_strand_id
1 'polypeptide(L)'
;MNKFKCLPYEEAASNDIKQLFERIPGNTRYVANSGRVEWLLVAANAHAMAARNIEATRQYGVHPFEPYVKQIINNYIKPHFQDVEKYEELLGFFNMALTTRDPKYLLKAYTAETGFYTKLNIDLASDTDVGKLERQFYIGILAFNPCFDQFRFNGEAYRGMRLTEDDLREYAVNQKVMIKSFLSATIDKSEAEFFLGKIQRHNIHGQAVKMGVMCTYIIRDKWSSLNVEHISEYPKEKEVLIFPYSVFMVTQIWGFPQTNEDDPIYIILRQCSTYHTQ
;
A
#
# COMPACT_ATOMS: atom_id res chain seq x y z
N MET A 1 -0.04 16.71 -17.46
CA MET A 1 0.63 17.78 -16.68
C MET A 1 0.13 19.13 -17.16
N ASN A 2 -0.34 20.01 -16.27
CA ASN A 2 -0.71 21.38 -16.63
C ASN A 2 0.53 22.20 -17.05
N LYS A 3 0.27 23.40 -17.58
CA LYS A 3 1.29 24.36 -18.03
C LYS A 3 2.30 24.75 -16.93
N PHE A 4 1.96 24.54 -15.65
CA PHE A 4 2.74 24.99 -14.50
C PHE A 4 3.48 23.86 -13.78
N LYS A 5 3.32 22.60 -14.19
CA LYS A 5 3.88 21.41 -13.53
C LYS A 5 3.46 21.24 -12.06
N CYS A 6 2.32 21.82 -11.68
CA CYS A 6 1.74 21.72 -10.34
C CYS A 6 0.68 20.60 -10.27
N LEU A 7 0.41 20.06 -9.08
CA LEU A 7 -0.72 19.18 -8.83
C LEU A 7 -2.05 19.97 -8.94
N PRO A 8 -3.17 19.38 -9.38
CA PRO A 8 -4.47 20.06 -9.37
C PRO A 8 -4.84 20.64 -7.99
N TYR A 9 -4.44 19.96 -6.91
CA TYR A 9 -4.54 20.44 -5.52
C TYR A 9 -3.73 21.72 -5.25
N GLU A 10 -2.55 21.85 -5.86
CA GLU A 10 -1.66 23.00 -5.69
C GLU A 10 -2.15 24.23 -6.48
N GLU A 11 -2.95 24.02 -7.53
CA GLU A 11 -3.58 25.08 -8.33
C GLU A 11 -4.94 25.54 -7.79
N ALA A 12 -5.49 24.83 -6.80
CA ALA A 12 -6.79 25.13 -6.22
C ALA A 12 -6.77 26.46 -5.44
N ALA A 13 -7.52 27.45 -5.95
CA ALA A 13 -7.53 28.82 -5.44
C ALA A 13 -8.19 28.99 -4.05
N SER A 14 -8.95 28.01 -3.58
CA SER A 14 -9.63 28.06 -2.27
C SER A 14 -9.65 26.71 -1.57
N ASN A 15 -9.83 26.73 -0.24
CA ASN A 15 -9.96 25.51 0.56
C ASN A 15 -11.19 24.67 0.16
N ASP A 16 -12.27 25.30 -0.30
CA ASP A 16 -13.47 24.61 -0.78
C ASP A 16 -13.21 23.85 -2.08
N ILE A 17 -12.39 24.41 -2.97
CA ILE A 17 -11.96 23.72 -4.20
C ILE A 17 -10.97 22.60 -3.85
N LYS A 18 -10.13 22.78 -2.83
CA LYS A 18 -9.25 21.72 -2.31
C LYS A 18 -10.05 20.52 -1.78
N GLN A 19 -11.22 20.75 -1.18
CA GLN A 19 -12.12 19.69 -0.73
C GLN A 19 -12.68 18.85 -1.89
N LEU A 20 -12.78 19.40 -3.12
CA LEU A 20 -13.17 18.62 -4.30
C LEU A 20 -12.09 17.62 -4.76
N PHE A 21 -10.86 17.80 -4.29
CA PHE A 21 -9.76 16.85 -4.47
C PHE A 21 -9.54 15.96 -3.24
N GLU A 22 -10.37 16.11 -2.19
CA GLU A 22 -10.44 15.13 -1.11
C GLU A 22 -11.10 13.86 -1.64
N ARG A 23 -10.51 12.72 -1.29
CA ARG A 23 -10.94 11.42 -1.78
C ARG A 23 -12.36 11.12 -1.31
N ILE A 24 -13.25 10.76 -2.24
CA ILE A 24 -14.61 10.34 -1.90
C ILE A 24 -14.53 9.13 -0.96
N PRO A 25 -15.19 9.15 0.22
CA PRO A 25 -15.25 8.01 1.12
C PRO A 25 -15.76 6.77 0.38
N GLY A 26 -14.94 5.72 0.28
CA GLY A 26 -15.29 4.46 -0.37
C GLY A 26 -14.37 4.02 -1.52
N ASN A 27 -13.53 4.91 -2.06
CA ASN A 27 -12.52 4.58 -3.09
C ASN A 27 -11.10 4.91 -2.61
N THR A 28 -10.72 4.41 -1.43
CA THR A 28 -9.44 4.75 -0.78
C THR A 28 -8.52 3.53 -0.63
N ARG A 29 -7.20 3.73 -0.68
CA ARG A 29 -6.19 2.66 -0.51
C ARG A 29 -6.18 2.05 0.89
N TYR A 30 -6.62 2.82 1.89
CA TYR A 30 -6.59 2.41 3.29
C TYR A 30 -7.59 1.30 3.55
N VAL A 31 -8.79 1.39 2.97
CA VAL A 31 -9.89 0.44 3.21
C VAL A 31 -9.91 -0.67 2.17
N ALA A 32 -9.41 -1.84 2.54
CA ALA A 32 -9.62 -3.06 1.75
C ALA A 32 -11.08 -3.54 1.89
N ASN A 33 -11.73 -3.84 0.76
CA ASN A 33 -13.13 -4.28 0.66
C ASN A 33 -13.27 -5.75 0.22
N SER A 34 -12.28 -6.60 0.47
CA SER A 34 -12.21 -7.98 -0.06
C SER A 34 -12.76 -9.07 0.86
N GLY A 35 -12.84 -10.28 0.30
CA GLY A 35 -12.87 -11.54 1.04
C GLY A 35 -11.54 -12.28 0.85
N ARG A 36 -11.09 -12.93 1.92
CA ARG A 36 -9.86 -13.71 2.21
C ARG A 36 -8.53 -12.98 2.04
N VAL A 37 -8.10 -12.25 3.08
CA VAL A 37 -6.69 -11.87 3.37
C VAL A 37 -5.88 -11.47 2.13
N GLU A 38 -6.29 -10.37 1.50
CA GLU A 38 -5.92 -10.05 0.12
C GLU A 38 -4.43 -9.76 -0.11
N TRP A 39 -3.64 -9.50 0.94
CA TRP A 39 -2.23 -9.11 0.82
C TRP A 39 -1.28 -9.81 1.78
N LEU A 40 -1.73 -10.84 2.52
CA LEU A 40 -0.87 -11.53 3.48
C LEU A 40 -0.65 -13.00 3.08
N LEU A 41 0.55 -13.48 3.30
CA LEU A 41 0.87 -14.89 3.34
C LEU A 41 1.04 -15.31 4.79
N VAL A 42 0.16 -16.20 5.25
CA VAL A 42 0.34 -16.95 6.49
C VAL A 42 1.17 -18.18 6.15
N ALA A 43 2.42 -18.24 6.60
CA ALA A 43 3.26 -19.41 6.41
C ALA A 43 4.30 -19.56 7.52
N ALA A 44 4.58 -20.80 7.94
CA ALA A 44 5.60 -21.09 8.94
C ALA A 44 7.00 -20.62 8.50
N ASN A 45 7.27 -20.64 7.18
CA ASN A 45 8.52 -20.22 6.56
C ASN A 45 8.48 -18.78 5.98
N ALA A 46 7.50 -17.96 6.37
CA ALA A 46 7.31 -16.58 5.89
C ALA A 46 8.61 -15.76 5.89
N HIS A 47 9.42 -15.89 6.94
CA HIS A 47 10.75 -15.26 7.04
C HIS A 47 11.72 -15.65 5.93
N ALA A 48 11.88 -16.95 5.67
CA ALA A 48 12.79 -17.43 4.65
C ALA A 48 12.31 -17.06 3.23
N MET A 49 11.00 -17.01 3.01
CA MET A 49 10.42 -16.53 1.76
C MET A 49 10.68 -15.03 1.58
N ALA A 50 10.44 -14.23 2.62
CA ALA A 50 10.72 -12.80 2.61
C ALA A 50 12.19 -12.51 2.28
N ALA A 51 13.13 -13.18 2.96
CA ALA A 51 14.57 -13.01 2.75
C ALA A 51 14.98 -13.23 1.29
N ARG A 52 14.52 -14.34 0.69
CA ARG A 52 14.84 -14.68 -0.70
C ARG A 52 14.30 -13.64 -1.69
N ASN A 53 13.07 -13.19 -1.48
CA ASN A 53 12.45 -12.19 -2.37
C ASN A 53 13.09 -10.80 -2.22
N ILE A 54 13.45 -10.40 -1.00
CA ILE A 54 14.21 -9.17 -0.73
C ILE A 54 15.56 -9.22 -1.44
N GLU A 55 16.28 -10.32 -1.34
CA GLU A 55 17.60 -10.44 -1.96
C GLU A 55 17.51 -10.42 -3.50
N ALA A 56 16.51 -11.11 -4.07
CA ALA A 56 16.28 -11.10 -5.52
C ALA A 56 15.95 -9.70 -6.08
N THR A 57 15.30 -8.85 -5.27
CA THR A 57 14.88 -7.49 -5.68
C THR A 57 15.94 -6.42 -5.42
N ARG A 58 16.88 -6.66 -4.48
CA ARG A 58 17.91 -5.70 -4.06
C ARG A 58 18.70 -5.11 -5.22
N GLN A 59 19.11 -5.95 -6.16
CA GLN A 59 19.91 -5.56 -7.32
C GLN A 59 19.25 -4.44 -8.16
N TYR A 60 17.93 -4.33 -8.16
CA TYR A 60 17.23 -3.37 -9.03
C TYR A 60 17.17 -1.94 -8.49
N GLY A 61 17.44 -1.72 -7.20
CA GLY A 61 17.48 -0.37 -6.63
C GLY A 61 18.88 0.25 -6.54
N VAL A 62 19.94 -0.56 -6.69
CA VAL A 62 21.34 -0.09 -6.61
C VAL A 62 21.93 0.34 -7.95
N HIS A 63 21.28 -0.01 -9.07
CA HIS A 63 21.67 0.38 -10.42
C HIS A 63 20.86 1.58 -10.92
N PRO A 64 21.30 2.26 -11.99
CA PRO A 64 20.47 3.27 -12.68
C PRO A 64 19.09 2.69 -12.99
N PHE A 65 18.04 3.40 -12.59
CA PHE A 65 16.67 2.87 -12.58
C PHE A 65 15.99 2.96 -13.95
N GLU A 66 16.52 3.77 -14.87
CA GLU A 66 15.92 4.09 -16.16
C GLU A 66 15.73 2.88 -17.08
N PRO A 67 16.68 1.93 -17.21
CA PRO A 67 16.47 0.71 -18.00
C PRO A 67 15.32 -0.14 -17.46
N TYR A 68 15.14 -0.18 -16.14
CA TYR A 68 14.06 -0.92 -15.51
C TYR A 68 12.71 -0.22 -15.70
N VAL A 69 12.67 1.10 -15.59
CA VAL A 69 11.46 1.89 -15.88
C VAL A 69 11.00 1.73 -17.33
N LYS A 70 11.93 1.72 -18.29
CA LYS A 70 11.60 1.45 -19.70
C LYS A 70 10.99 0.06 -19.89
N GLN A 71 11.50 -0.96 -19.18
CA GLN A 71 10.94 -2.31 -19.21
C GLN A 71 9.56 -2.35 -18.57
N ILE A 72 9.37 -1.71 -17.41
CA ILE A 72 8.05 -1.59 -16.76
C ILE A 72 7.04 -0.97 -17.73
N ILE A 73 7.40 0.13 -18.40
CA ILE A 73 6.52 0.78 -19.38
C ILE A 73 6.12 -0.18 -20.50
N ASN A 74 7.10 -0.83 -21.13
CA ASN A 74 6.86 -1.60 -22.35
C ASN A 74 6.23 -2.97 -22.10
N ASN A 75 6.59 -3.63 -21.00
CA ASN A 75 6.22 -5.00 -20.73
C ASN A 75 5.07 -5.13 -19.73
N TYR A 76 4.78 -4.08 -18.95
CA TYR A 76 3.72 -4.10 -17.92
C TYR A 76 2.68 -3.00 -18.12
N ILE A 77 3.08 -1.73 -18.24
CA ILE A 77 2.12 -0.62 -18.33
C ILE A 77 1.36 -0.65 -19.66
N LYS A 78 2.05 -0.63 -20.80
CA LYS A 78 1.41 -0.64 -22.13
C LYS A 78 0.48 -1.84 -22.32
N PRO A 79 0.88 -3.10 -22.05
CA PRO A 79 0.04 -4.25 -22.36
C PRO A 79 -1.18 -4.41 -21.44
N HIS A 80 -1.17 -3.81 -20.24
CA HIS A 80 -2.19 -4.08 -19.21
C HIS A 80 -3.02 -2.87 -18.80
N PHE A 81 -2.65 -1.66 -19.24
CA PHE A 81 -3.35 -0.43 -18.86
C PHE A 81 -3.82 0.41 -20.05
N GLN A 82 -3.56 -0.01 -21.30
CA GLN A 82 -3.90 0.78 -22.50
C GLN A 82 -5.40 1.17 -22.59
N ASP A 83 -6.29 0.31 -22.08
CA ASP A 83 -7.74 0.52 -22.15
C ASP A 83 -8.31 1.23 -20.90
N VAL A 84 -7.44 1.67 -19.99
CA VAL A 84 -7.83 2.37 -18.76
C VAL A 84 -8.00 3.85 -19.05
N GLU A 85 -9.10 4.45 -18.56
CA GLU A 85 -9.47 5.86 -18.79
C GLU A 85 -8.32 6.86 -18.51
N LYS A 86 -7.49 6.58 -17.50
CA LYS A 86 -6.36 7.42 -17.08
C LYS A 86 -4.99 6.88 -17.50
N TYR A 87 -4.95 6.10 -18.59
CA TYR A 87 -3.72 5.52 -19.11
C TYR A 87 -2.63 6.57 -19.45
N GLU A 88 -3.01 7.66 -20.14
CA GLU A 88 -2.05 8.72 -20.51
C GLU A 88 -1.48 9.45 -19.29
N GLU A 89 -2.29 9.62 -18.24
CA GLU A 89 -1.84 10.19 -16.97
C GLU A 89 -0.82 9.26 -16.30
N LEU A 90 -1.14 7.96 -16.21
CA LEU A 90 -0.24 6.93 -15.69
C LEU A 90 1.09 6.92 -16.45
N LEU A 91 1.04 6.83 -17.78
CA LEU A 91 2.23 6.82 -18.63
C LEU A 91 3.04 8.12 -18.49
N GLY A 92 2.35 9.25 -18.29
CA GLY A 92 2.95 10.55 -18.00
C GLY A 92 3.89 10.52 -16.79
N PHE A 93 3.48 9.90 -15.67
CA PHE A 93 4.34 9.76 -14.49
C PHE A 93 5.62 8.95 -14.79
N PHE A 94 5.49 7.81 -15.48
CA PHE A 94 6.65 6.98 -15.83
C PHE A 94 7.61 7.71 -16.79
N ASN A 95 7.09 8.46 -17.75
CA ASN A 95 7.91 9.30 -18.64
C ASN A 95 8.58 10.46 -17.89
N MET A 96 7.90 11.06 -16.92
CA MET A 96 8.49 12.08 -16.05
C MET A 96 9.66 11.51 -15.24
N ALA A 97 9.55 10.29 -14.74
CA ALA A 97 10.67 9.62 -14.06
C ALA A 97 11.91 9.50 -14.97
N LEU A 98 11.73 9.14 -16.24
CA LEU A 98 12.83 9.02 -17.21
C LEU A 98 13.42 10.37 -17.63
N THR A 99 12.57 11.35 -17.91
CA THR A 99 12.98 12.66 -18.43
C THR A 99 13.65 13.53 -17.38
N THR A 100 13.16 13.49 -16.14
CA THR A 100 13.74 14.24 -15.01
C THR A 100 14.80 13.47 -14.25
N ARG A 101 14.94 12.17 -14.51
CA ARG A 101 15.76 11.23 -13.73
C ARG A 101 15.40 11.21 -12.24
N ASP A 102 14.12 11.40 -11.93
CA ASP A 102 13.59 11.35 -10.57
C ASP A 102 12.67 10.13 -10.37
N PRO A 103 13.10 9.10 -9.62
CA PRO A 103 12.27 7.91 -9.39
C PRO A 103 11.04 8.21 -8.52
N LYS A 104 10.93 9.38 -7.87
CA LYS A 104 9.75 9.75 -7.07
C LYS A 104 8.47 9.79 -7.91
N TYR A 105 8.57 10.04 -9.21
CA TYR A 105 7.41 9.96 -10.10
C TYR A 105 6.81 8.55 -10.18
N LEU A 106 7.58 7.49 -9.93
CA LEU A 106 7.03 6.14 -9.81
C LEU A 106 6.09 6.03 -8.61
N LEU A 107 6.47 6.62 -7.49
CA LEU A 107 5.65 6.66 -6.29
C LEU A 107 4.42 7.56 -6.49
N LYS A 108 4.55 8.68 -7.21
CA LYS A 108 3.38 9.48 -7.63
C LYS A 108 2.38 8.66 -8.45
N ALA A 109 2.87 7.86 -9.40
CA ALA A 109 2.03 6.95 -10.18
C ALA A 109 1.28 5.94 -9.31
N TYR A 110 1.92 5.43 -8.25
CA TYR A 110 1.26 4.57 -7.26
C TYR A 110 0.19 5.31 -6.48
N THR A 111 0.47 6.55 -6.11
CA THR A 111 -0.46 7.33 -5.29
C THR A 111 -1.62 7.95 -6.08
N ALA A 112 -1.50 8.05 -7.40
CA ALA A 112 -2.54 8.59 -8.27
C ALA A 112 -3.74 7.65 -8.44
N GLU A 113 -4.92 8.23 -8.68
CA GLU A 113 -6.16 7.49 -8.94
C GLU A 113 -6.27 7.02 -10.38
N THR A 114 -5.25 6.29 -10.87
CA THR A 114 -5.18 5.74 -12.23
C THR A 114 -5.58 4.25 -12.30
N GLY A 115 -5.87 3.63 -11.15
CA GLY A 115 -6.07 2.19 -11.02
C GLY A 115 -4.77 1.36 -10.99
N PHE A 116 -3.61 2.00 -11.19
CA PHE A 116 -2.31 1.34 -11.17
C PHE A 116 -2.02 0.60 -9.87
N TYR A 117 -2.21 1.25 -8.71
CA TYR A 117 -1.96 0.61 -7.41
C TYR A 117 -2.83 -0.64 -7.21
N THR A 118 -4.09 -0.59 -7.62
CA THR A 118 -5.05 -1.69 -7.45
C THR A 118 -4.58 -2.90 -8.24
N LYS A 119 -4.28 -2.71 -9.52
CA LYS A 119 -3.83 -3.78 -10.42
C LYS A 119 -2.45 -4.31 -10.01
N LEU A 120 -1.50 -3.43 -9.70
CA LEU A 120 -0.16 -3.81 -9.22
C LEU A 120 -0.26 -4.68 -7.96
N ASN A 121 -1.05 -4.24 -6.98
CA ASN A 121 -1.22 -4.99 -5.75
C ASN A 121 -1.85 -6.36 -6.04
N ILE A 122 -2.95 -6.42 -6.81
CA ILE A 122 -3.62 -7.69 -7.18
C ILE A 122 -2.62 -8.67 -7.79
N ASP A 123 -1.81 -8.22 -8.76
CA ASP A 123 -0.83 -9.08 -9.41
C ASP A 123 0.21 -9.58 -8.40
N LEU A 124 0.69 -8.71 -7.49
CA LEU A 124 1.63 -9.06 -6.42
C LEU A 124 1.07 -10.12 -5.45
N ALA A 125 -0.21 -10.03 -5.05
CA ALA A 125 -0.78 -11.07 -4.17
C ALA A 125 -1.12 -12.36 -4.87
N SER A 126 -1.50 -12.33 -6.14
CA SER A 126 -1.94 -13.54 -6.86
C SER A 126 -0.77 -14.40 -7.35
N ASP A 127 0.48 -13.94 -7.21
CA ASP A 127 1.70 -14.62 -7.70
C ASP A 127 1.60 -15.05 -9.17
N THR A 128 0.94 -14.23 -9.99
CA THR A 128 0.86 -14.47 -11.43
C THR A 128 2.23 -14.31 -12.09
N ASP A 129 2.44 -14.89 -13.26
CA ASP A 129 3.65 -14.63 -14.06
C ASP A 129 3.59 -13.31 -14.84
N VAL A 130 2.43 -12.65 -14.88
CA VAL A 130 2.22 -11.39 -15.61
C VAL A 130 3.11 -10.30 -14.99
N GLY A 131 4.02 -9.75 -15.80
CA GLY A 131 4.94 -8.68 -15.40
C GLY A 131 5.75 -9.00 -14.14
N LYS A 132 6.03 -10.27 -13.83
CA LYS A 132 6.65 -10.68 -12.57
C LYS A 132 8.00 -9.99 -12.34
N LEU A 133 8.80 -9.90 -13.38
CA LEU A 133 10.10 -9.24 -13.36
C LEU A 133 9.95 -7.71 -13.23
N GLU A 134 9.04 -7.11 -13.97
CA GLU A 134 8.76 -5.66 -13.94
C GLU A 134 8.23 -5.20 -12.57
N ARG A 135 7.42 -6.04 -11.92
CA ARG A 135 6.97 -5.81 -10.55
C ARG A 135 8.13 -5.88 -9.55
N GLN A 136 9.07 -6.81 -9.73
CA GLN A 136 10.30 -6.87 -8.93
C GLN A 136 11.19 -5.65 -9.16
N PHE A 137 11.30 -5.16 -10.39
CA PHE A 137 11.97 -3.90 -10.69
C PHE A 137 11.34 -2.75 -9.91
N TYR A 138 10.01 -2.63 -9.97
CA TYR A 138 9.28 -1.58 -9.28
C TYR A 138 9.50 -1.61 -7.76
N ILE A 139 9.41 -2.80 -7.15
CA ILE A 139 9.73 -3.00 -5.73
C ILE A 139 11.17 -2.61 -5.42
N GLY A 140 12.14 -3.12 -6.19
CA GLY A 140 13.56 -2.87 -5.93
C GLY A 140 13.93 -1.40 -6.03
N ILE A 141 13.37 -0.67 -7.00
CA ILE A 141 13.58 0.78 -7.14
C ILE A 141 13.06 1.51 -5.89
N LEU A 142 11.82 1.28 -5.46
CA LEU A 142 11.27 1.98 -4.30
C LEU A 142 11.97 1.56 -2.99
N ALA A 143 12.34 0.29 -2.86
CA ALA A 143 12.92 -0.26 -1.64
C ALA A 143 14.39 0.10 -1.44
N PHE A 144 15.19 0.20 -2.51
CA PHE A 144 16.65 0.31 -2.39
C PHE A 144 17.29 1.49 -3.13
N ASN A 145 16.54 2.28 -3.89
CA ASN A 145 17.11 3.48 -4.51
C ASN A 145 17.41 4.56 -3.44
N PRO A 146 18.65 5.11 -3.39
CA PRO A 146 19.05 6.10 -2.38
C PRO A 146 18.22 7.39 -2.38
N CYS A 147 17.56 7.73 -3.49
CA CYS A 147 16.66 8.89 -3.57
C CYS A 147 15.55 8.84 -2.49
N PHE A 148 15.20 7.64 -2.03
CA PHE A 148 14.16 7.42 -1.04
C PHE A 148 14.65 7.38 0.41
N ASP A 149 15.95 7.50 0.69
CA ASP A 149 16.52 7.32 2.04
C ASP A 149 15.98 8.30 3.07
N GLN A 150 15.72 9.53 2.65
CA GLN A 150 15.13 10.57 3.51
C GLN A 150 13.66 10.31 3.89
N PHE A 151 12.98 9.40 3.18
CA PHE A 151 11.57 9.06 3.39
C PHE A 151 11.39 7.74 4.16
N ARG A 152 12.47 7.07 4.54
CA ARG A 152 12.42 5.79 5.28
C ARG A 152 11.71 5.99 6.62
N PHE A 153 10.83 5.06 6.96
CA PHE A 153 9.96 5.19 8.13
C PHE A 153 10.06 3.99 9.06
N ASN A 154 10.20 4.27 10.36
CA ASN A 154 9.96 3.33 11.44
C ASN A 154 9.07 3.99 12.49
N GLY A 155 8.20 3.22 13.11
CA GLY A 155 7.18 3.75 14.01
C GLY A 155 5.87 2.98 13.90
N GLU A 156 4.79 3.60 14.35
CA GLU A 156 3.44 3.04 14.25
C GLU A 156 2.73 3.59 13.01
N ALA A 157 2.01 2.70 12.32
CA ALA A 157 1.12 3.07 11.24
C ALA A 157 -0.21 2.32 11.37
N TYR A 158 -1.31 2.98 11.03
CA TYR A 158 -2.67 2.52 11.23
C TYR A 158 -3.35 2.24 9.88
N ARG A 159 -4.19 1.21 9.84
CA ARG A 159 -4.97 0.85 8.65
C ARG A 159 -6.34 0.35 9.05
N GLY A 160 -7.39 0.97 8.51
CA GLY A 160 -8.75 0.45 8.59
C GLY A 160 -9.02 -0.59 7.50
N MET A 161 -9.64 -1.71 7.81
CA MET A 161 -10.03 -2.75 6.85
C MET A 161 -11.47 -3.20 7.11
N ARG A 162 -12.13 -3.72 6.07
CA ARG A 162 -13.44 -4.38 6.22
C ARG A 162 -13.30 -5.86 5.89
N LEU A 163 -13.38 -6.69 6.92
CA LEU A 163 -13.14 -8.13 6.84
C LEU A 163 -14.42 -8.93 7.08
N THR A 164 -14.55 -10.07 6.40
CA THR A 164 -15.55 -11.08 6.80
C THR A 164 -15.09 -11.82 8.05
N GLU A 165 -15.99 -12.57 8.68
CA GLU A 165 -15.62 -13.41 9.83
C GLU A 165 -14.57 -14.46 9.45
N ASP A 166 -14.67 -15.06 8.27
CA ASP A 166 -13.69 -16.02 7.77
C ASP A 166 -12.30 -15.41 7.62
N ASP A 167 -12.21 -14.16 7.14
CA ASP A 167 -10.94 -13.45 6.99
C ASP A 167 -10.31 -13.12 8.34
N LEU A 168 -11.14 -12.81 9.33
CA LEU A 168 -10.68 -12.52 10.68
C LEU A 168 -10.11 -13.77 11.37
N ARG A 169 -10.71 -14.94 11.12
CA ARG A 169 -10.23 -16.23 11.66
C ARG A 169 -8.83 -16.59 11.19
N GLU A 170 -8.34 -16.00 10.11
CA GLU A 170 -6.96 -16.17 9.66
C GLU A 170 -5.94 -15.41 10.53
N TYR A 171 -6.38 -14.54 11.46
CA TYR A 171 -5.49 -13.88 12.42
C TYR A 171 -5.53 -14.59 13.78
N ALA A 172 -4.38 -15.07 14.23
CA ALA A 172 -4.19 -15.61 15.57
C ALA A 172 -2.99 -14.96 16.26
N VAL A 173 -3.07 -14.79 17.58
CA VAL A 173 -1.94 -14.28 18.37
C VAL A 173 -0.72 -15.21 18.21
N ASN A 174 0.47 -14.61 18.10
CA ASN A 174 1.76 -15.24 17.77
C ASN A 174 1.90 -15.76 16.33
N GLN A 175 0.90 -15.57 15.48
CA GLN A 175 0.99 -15.92 14.07
C GLN A 175 1.82 -14.90 13.30
N LYS A 176 2.66 -15.41 12.37
CA LYS A 176 3.43 -14.58 11.46
C LYS A 176 2.71 -14.42 10.12
N VAL A 177 2.69 -13.20 9.64
CA VAL A 177 2.12 -12.80 8.36
C VAL A 177 3.18 -12.07 7.54
N MET A 178 3.32 -12.42 6.27
CA MET A 178 4.19 -11.71 5.33
C MET A 178 3.32 -10.88 4.39
N ILE A 179 3.63 -9.59 4.24
CA ILE A 179 2.96 -8.75 3.25
C ILE A 179 3.39 -9.19 1.84
N LYS A 180 2.45 -9.45 0.92
CA LYS A 180 2.73 -9.88 -0.47
C LYS A 180 2.80 -8.73 -1.45
N SER A 181 2.11 -7.62 -1.16
CA SER A 181 2.02 -6.44 -2.02
C SER A 181 2.40 -5.18 -1.25
N PHE A 182 2.28 -4.01 -1.88
CA PHE A 182 2.46 -2.76 -1.16
C PHE A 182 1.24 -2.50 -0.27
N LEU A 183 1.50 -2.21 1.01
CA LEU A 183 0.47 -1.96 1.99
C LEU A 183 0.47 -0.49 2.39
N SER A 184 -0.61 0.21 2.04
CA SER A 184 -0.87 1.59 2.48
C SER A 184 -1.44 1.61 3.89
N ALA A 185 -0.79 2.36 4.78
CA ALA A 185 -1.22 2.70 6.12
C ALA A 185 -1.04 4.21 6.32
N THR A 186 -1.46 4.77 7.45
CA THR A 186 -1.26 6.19 7.79
C THR A 186 -0.60 6.32 9.15
N ILE A 187 0.23 7.34 9.36
CA ILE A 187 0.72 7.67 10.70
C ILE A 187 -0.37 8.25 11.61
N ASP A 188 -1.49 8.69 11.04
CA ASP A 188 -2.56 9.35 11.76
C ASP A 188 -3.73 8.40 12.01
N LYS A 189 -3.90 8.00 13.28
CA LYS A 189 -4.97 7.08 13.67
C LYS A 189 -6.36 7.64 13.30
N SER A 190 -6.56 8.95 13.40
CA SER A 190 -7.87 9.56 13.11
C SER A 190 -8.23 9.49 11.63
N GLU A 191 -7.25 9.57 10.73
CA GLU A 191 -7.44 9.34 9.29
C GLU A 191 -7.85 7.88 9.02
N ALA A 192 -7.19 6.91 9.67
CA ALA A 192 -7.56 5.50 9.54
C ALA A 192 -9.00 5.23 10.05
N GLU A 193 -9.38 5.85 11.18
CA GLU A 193 -10.73 5.76 11.75
C GLU A 193 -11.77 6.43 10.83
N PHE A 194 -11.45 7.60 10.28
CA PHE A 194 -12.29 8.30 9.31
C PHE A 194 -12.58 7.44 8.07
N PHE A 195 -11.53 6.82 7.50
CA PHE A 195 -11.70 5.96 6.34
C PHE A 195 -12.47 4.68 6.64
N LEU A 196 -12.30 4.10 7.83
CA LEU A 196 -13.05 2.92 8.26
C LEU A 196 -14.58 3.22 8.26
N GLY A 197 -14.95 4.44 8.68
CA GLY A 197 -16.33 4.94 8.70
C GLY A 197 -17.23 4.23 9.72
N LYS A 198 -18.52 4.63 9.78
CA LYS A 198 -19.54 3.90 10.56
C LYS A 198 -19.96 2.66 9.77
N ILE A 199 -19.76 1.47 10.32
CA ILE A 199 -19.90 0.20 9.59
C ILE A 199 -21.19 -0.46 10.01
N GLN A 200 -22.10 -0.70 9.05
CA GLN A 200 -23.03 -1.81 9.11
C GLN A 200 -23.60 -2.08 7.71
N ARG A 201 -23.19 -3.20 7.10
CA ARG A 201 -23.97 -3.84 6.03
C ARG A 201 -24.57 -5.10 6.64
N HIS A 202 -25.88 -5.13 6.79
CA HIS A 202 -26.58 -6.31 7.24
C HIS A 202 -26.99 -7.18 6.06
N ASN A 203 -26.95 -8.49 6.22
CA ASN A 203 -27.64 -9.41 5.31
C ASN A 203 -29.16 -9.32 5.53
N ILE A 204 -29.93 -10.06 4.74
CA ILE A 204 -31.40 -10.13 4.84
C ILE A 204 -31.91 -10.63 6.20
N HIS A 205 -31.02 -11.17 7.05
CA HIS A 205 -31.32 -11.65 8.40
C HIS A 205 -30.83 -10.68 9.48
N GLY A 206 -30.38 -9.47 9.11
CA GLY A 206 -29.93 -8.47 10.08
C GLY A 206 -28.51 -8.72 10.62
N GLN A 207 -27.71 -9.61 10.03
CA GLN A 207 -26.35 -9.89 10.50
C GLN A 207 -25.30 -9.08 9.74
N ALA A 208 -24.33 -8.51 10.44
CA ALA A 208 -23.20 -7.79 9.82
C ALA A 208 -22.42 -8.70 8.85
N VAL A 209 -22.32 -8.29 7.58
CA VAL A 209 -21.65 -9.05 6.50
C VAL A 209 -20.13 -8.84 6.53
N LYS A 210 -19.68 -7.66 6.95
CA LYS A 210 -18.26 -7.33 7.13
C LYS A 210 -18.10 -6.48 8.39
N MET A 211 -17.06 -6.79 9.15
CA MET A 211 -16.69 -6.10 10.39
C MET A 211 -15.60 -5.07 10.11
N GLY A 212 -15.62 -3.98 10.87
CA GLY A 212 -14.53 -3.02 10.90
C GLY A 212 -13.34 -3.57 11.65
N VAL A 213 -12.16 -3.48 11.04
CA VAL A 213 -10.91 -3.91 11.66
C VAL A 213 -9.89 -2.77 11.59
N MET A 214 -9.34 -2.38 12.73
CA MET A 214 -8.25 -1.44 12.85
C MET A 214 -6.94 -2.20 13.09
N CYS A 215 -6.04 -2.18 12.11
CA CYS A 215 -4.70 -2.72 12.24
C CYS A 215 -3.71 -1.65 12.65
N THR A 216 -2.90 -1.95 13.67
CA THR A 216 -1.71 -1.15 14.04
C THR A 216 -0.46 -1.93 13.68
N TYR A 217 0.35 -1.38 12.78
CA TYR A 217 1.64 -1.94 12.37
C TYR A 217 2.77 -1.23 13.12
N ILE A 218 3.47 -1.97 13.98
CA ILE A 218 4.67 -1.49 14.67
C ILE A 218 5.88 -1.85 13.80
N ILE A 219 6.35 -0.89 13.01
CA ILE A 219 7.45 -1.02 12.05
C ILE A 219 8.75 -0.67 12.78
N ARG A 220 9.70 -1.61 12.78
CA ARG A 220 11.01 -1.48 13.45
C ARG A 220 12.13 -1.21 12.46
N ASP A 221 12.06 -1.82 11.30
CA ASP A 221 13.03 -1.66 10.23
C ASP A 221 12.59 -0.55 9.29
N LYS A 222 13.36 0.55 9.28
CA LYS A 222 13.06 1.69 8.42
C LYS A 222 13.15 1.38 6.92
N TRP A 223 13.83 0.31 6.54
CA TRP A 223 13.99 -0.09 5.14
C TRP A 223 12.78 -0.83 4.57
N SER A 224 11.85 -1.24 5.43
CA SER A 224 10.64 -1.94 4.99
C SER A 224 9.46 -1.01 4.70
N SER A 225 9.64 0.30 4.83
CA SER A 225 8.56 1.25 4.55
C SER A 225 9.04 2.66 4.20
N LEU A 226 8.14 3.45 3.63
CA LEU A 226 8.33 4.87 3.32
C LEU A 226 7.20 5.71 3.93
N ASN A 227 7.53 6.84 4.54
CA ASN A 227 6.59 7.94 4.70
C ASN A 227 6.52 8.69 3.37
N VAL A 228 5.38 8.61 2.70
CA VAL A 228 5.19 9.15 1.35
C VAL A 228 4.31 10.39 1.34
N GLU A 229 4.01 10.97 2.51
CA GLU A 229 3.21 12.20 2.68
C GLU A 229 3.61 13.30 1.69
N HIS A 230 4.90 13.61 1.59
CA HIS A 230 5.40 14.72 0.76
C HIS A 230 5.59 14.37 -0.72
N ILE A 231 5.38 13.11 -1.11
CA ILE A 231 5.48 12.66 -2.52
C ILE A 231 4.11 12.32 -3.08
N SER A 232 3.19 11.85 -2.23
CA SER A 232 1.86 11.41 -2.58
C SER A 232 1.06 12.51 -3.27
N GLU A 233 0.21 12.09 -4.21
CA GLU A 233 -0.83 12.96 -4.78
C GLU A 233 -1.89 13.37 -3.73
N TYR A 234 -1.90 12.72 -2.55
CA TYR A 234 -2.79 13.00 -1.44
C TYR A 234 -2.03 13.17 -0.10
N PRO A 235 -1.31 14.29 0.11
CA PRO A 235 -0.48 14.49 1.30
C PRO A 235 -1.25 14.44 2.63
N LYS A 236 -2.52 14.88 2.65
CA LYS A 236 -3.33 14.89 3.88
C LYS A 236 -3.53 13.51 4.49
N GLU A 237 -3.45 12.46 3.69
CA GLU A 237 -3.62 11.08 4.17
C GLU A 237 -2.43 10.60 5.02
N LYS A 238 -1.30 11.33 5.01
CA LYS A 238 -0.06 11.01 5.74
C LYS A 238 0.36 9.55 5.57
N GLU A 239 0.35 9.13 4.31
CA GLU A 239 0.52 7.74 3.90
C GLU A 239 1.91 7.19 4.28
N VAL A 240 1.92 6.02 4.90
CA VAL A 240 3.07 5.13 5.05
C VAL A 240 2.88 3.95 4.11
N LEU A 241 3.81 3.79 3.19
CA LEU A 241 3.83 2.67 2.26
C LEU A 241 4.75 1.57 2.80
N ILE A 242 4.17 0.47 3.29
CA ILE A 242 4.89 -0.71 3.76
C ILE A 242 5.16 -1.62 2.56
N PHE A 243 6.41 -2.05 2.41
CA PHE A 243 6.83 -2.83 1.26
C PHE A 243 6.40 -4.30 1.32
N PRO A 244 6.25 -4.94 0.14
CA PRO A 244 6.18 -6.39 0.05
C PRO A 244 7.33 -7.06 0.81
N TYR A 245 7.07 -8.29 1.25
CA TYR A 245 7.99 -9.15 1.98
C TYR A 245 8.30 -8.71 3.41
N SER A 246 7.68 -7.63 3.89
CA SER A 246 7.70 -7.28 5.32
C SER A 246 6.98 -8.37 6.12
N VAL A 247 7.60 -8.84 7.21
CA VAL A 247 7.02 -9.88 8.07
C VAL A 247 6.62 -9.29 9.42
N PHE A 248 5.39 -9.53 9.81
CA PHE A 248 4.83 -9.11 11.09
C PHE A 248 4.31 -10.30 11.88
N MET A 249 4.31 -10.17 13.20
CA MET A 249 3.67 -11.10 14.12
C MET A 249 2.45 -10.42 14.73
N VAL A 250 1.32 -11.12 14.71
CA VAL A 250 0.12 -10.69 15.44
C VAL A 250 0.41 -10.85 16.93
N THR A 251 0.36 -9.75 17.68
CA THR A 251 0.69 -9.76 19.12
C THR A 251 -0.54 -9.67 19.99
N GLN A 252 -1.60 -9.02 19.52
CA GLN A 252 -2.84 -8.80 20.26
C GLN A 252 -4.02 -8.66 19.30
N ILE A 253 -5.18 -9.17 19.72
CA ILE A 253 -6.49 -9.00 19.07
C ILE A 253 -7.52 -8.71 20.17
N TRP A 254 -8.32 -7.64 20.02
CA TRP A 254 -9.42 -7.32 20.94
C TRP A 254 -10.55 -6.56 20.24
N GLY A 255 -11.67 -6.33 20.93
CA GLY A 255 -12.86 -5.66 20.37
C GLY A 255 -13.91 -6.63 19.82
N PHE A 256 -14.04 -7.83 20.40
CA PHE A 256 -15.07 -8.77 20.00
C PHE A 256 -16.47 -8.22 20.34
N PRO A 257 -17.45 -8.36 19.43
CA PRO A 257 -18.76 -7.73 19.55
C PRO A 257 -19.54 -8.39 20.69
N GLN A 258 -19.44 -7.86 21.90
CA GLN A 258 -20.26 -8.32 23.03
C GLN A 258 -21.14 -7.21 23.61
N THR A 259 -20.98 -5.95 23.23
CA THR A 259 -21.74 -4.84 23.88
C THR A 259 -22.16 -3.68 22.98
N ASN A 260 -21.48 -3.40 21.86
CA ASN A 260 -21.93 -2.45 20.84
C ASN A 260 -21.53 -2.95 19.45
N GLU A 261 -22.47 -3.02 18.51
CA GLU A 261 -22.27 -3.53 17.15
C GLU A 261 -21.40 -2.62 16.26
N ASP A 262 -20.98 -1.46 16.78
CA ASP A 262 -20.31 -0.40 16.02
C ASP A 262 -18.80 -0.28 16.29
N ASP A 263 -18.27 -0.94 17.33
CA ASP A 263 -16.85 -0.82 17.67
C ASP A 263 -15.99 -1.74 16.78
N PRO A 264 -14.88 -1.23 16.21
CA PRO A 264 -14.02 -2.04 15.37
C PRO A 264 -13.22 -3.04 16.20
N ILE A 265 -12.86 -4.15 15.57
CA ILE A 265 -11.88 -5.09 16.09
C ILE A 265 -10.49 -4.51 15.89
N TYR A 266 -9.63 -4.62 16.90
CA TYR A 266 -8.26 -4.12 16.86
C TYR A 266 -7.27 -5.26 16.74
N ILE A 267 -6.29 -5.13 15.84
CA ILE A 267 -5.20 -6.10 15.66
C ILE A 267 -3.86 -5.34 15.73
N ILE A 268 -2.98 -5.73 16.65
CA ILE A 268 -1.59 -5.21 16.70
C ILE A 268 -0.65 -6.19 16.02
N LEU A 269 0.04 -5.71 14.99
CA LEU A 269 1.05 -6.42 14.23
C LEU A 269 2.41 -5.80 14.52
N ARG A 270 3.33 -6.57 15.10
CA ARG A 270 4.70 -6.12 15.37
C ARG A 270 5.67 -6.71 14.37
N GLN A 271 6.47 -5.86 13.74
CA GLN A 271 7.42 -6.33 12.74
C GLN A 271 8.42 -7.29 13.39
N CYS A 272 8.58 -8.46 12.77
CA CYS A 272 9.63 -9.39 13.14
C CYS A 272 10.97 -8.80 12.71
N SER A 273 12.06 -9.08 13.45
CA SER A 273 13.40 -8.64 13.06
C SER A 273 13.70 -9.05 11.61
N THR A 274 14.06 -8.05 10.79
CA THR A 274 14.44 -8.24 9.39
C THR A 274 15.93 -8.55 9.28
N TYR A 275 16.33 -9.04 8.10
CA TYR A 275 17.68 -9.49 7.77
C TYR A 275 18.68 -8.37 7.50
N HIS A 276 18.33 -7.11 7.78
CA HIS A 276 19.26 -5.98 7.70
C HIS A 276 20.13 -5.91 8.96
N THR A 277 20.76 -7.04 9.32
CA THR A 277 22.01 -6.99 10.09
C THR A 277 23.06 -6.39 9.17
N GLN A 278 23.45 -5.16 9.50
CA GLN A 278 24.65 -4.49 8.97
C GLN A 278 25.90 -5.35 9.20
#